data_AF-A0A525CB92-F1
#
_entry.id   AF-A0A525CB92-F1
#
_cell.length_a   1.000
_cell.length_b   1.000
_cell.length_c   1.000
_cell.angle_alpha   90.00
_cell.angle_beta   90.00
_cell.angle_gamma   90.00
#
_symmetry.space_group_name_H-M   'P 1'
#
loop_
_entity.id
_entity.type
_entity.pdbx_description
1 polymer ?
#
loop_
_entity_poly.entity_id
_entity_poly.type
_entity_poly.pdbx_seq_one_letter_code
_entity_poly.pdbx_strand_id
1 'polypeptide(L)'
;MTLLFRCHGLLVLGLLFLSMPAQAAYAEMLEGKPLAFLGGCRMDFDRNGQEDLAMLLDTGNSVNLVLLQEEYGGYNAEVLAYDTGQMLLTCHFGESVMAYPEEEGDSELVELSINGPYLRLTLPESTSMVFFWQDNAFHRAW
;
A
#
# COMPACT_ATOMS: atom_id res chain seq x y z
N MET A 1 -22.18 -14.77 81.03
CA MET A 1 -23.29 -13.78 80.92
C MET A 1 -22.63 -12.46 80.58
N THR A 2 -22.85 -11.82 79.44
CA THR A 2 -24.11 -11.64 78.72
C THR A 2 -23.78 -11.40 77.23
N LEU A 3 -24.48 -12.10 76.34
CA LEU A 3 -24.51 -11.83 74.90
C LEU A 3 -25.09 -10.43 74.64
N LEU A 4 -24.56 -9.72 73.64
CA LEU A 4 -25.36 -8.78 72.86
C LEU A 4 -24.82 -8.68 71.43
N PHE A 5 -25.57 -9.34 70.54
CA PHE A 5 -25.60 -9.18 69.10
C PHE A 5 -25.77 -7.71 68.70
N ARG A 6 -24.93 -7.23 67.78
CA ARG A 6 -25.37 -6.27 66.74
C ARG A 6 -24.74 -6.65 65.39
N CYS A 7 -25.45 -7.55 64.71
CA CYS A 7 -25.28 -7.87 63.30
C CYS A 7 -25.99 -6.78 62.48
N HIS A 8 -25.32 -5.66 62.16
CA HIS A 8 -25.82 -4.65 61.23
C HIS A 8 -24.61 -4.08 60.46
N GLY A 9 -24.23 -4.78 59.38
CA GLY A 9 -23.22 -4.34 58.42
C GLY A 9 -23.45 -5.00 57.07
N LEU A 10 -24.73 -5.19 56.73
CA LEU A 10 -25.14 -5.69 55.43
C LEU A 10 -25.05 -4.51 54.44
N LEU A 11 -24.25 -4.71 53.39
CA LEU A 11 -24.73 -4.50 52.02
C LEU A 11 -24.86 -3.05 51.52
N VAL A 12 -23.78 -2.28 51.48
CA VAL A 12 -23.73 -1.10 50.59
C VAL A 12 -22.32 -0.94 49.99
N LEU A 13 -21.84 -1.94 49.25
CA LEU A 13 -20.57 -1.82 48.52
C LEU A 13 -20.55 -2.71 47.26
N GLY A 14 -21.56 -2.59 46.40
CA GLY A 14 -21.65 -3.48 45.23
C GLY A 14 -22.49 -3.01 44.06
N LEU A 15 -22.77 -1.71 43.92
CA LEU A 15 -23.69 -1.20 42.88
C LEU A 15 -23.27 0.11 42.19
N LEU A 16 -22.00 0.53 42.31
CA LEU A 16 -21.51 1.77 41.69
C LEU A 16 -20.56 1.58 40.49
N PHE A 17 -20.39 0.36 39.98
CA PHE A 17 -19.45 0.07 38.89
C PHE A 17 -20.08 -0.37 37.55
N LEU A 18 -21.37 -0.12 37.32
CA LEU A 18 -22.07 -0.56 36.09
C LEU A 18 -22.67 0.56 35.24
N SER A 19 -22.27 1.81 35.42
CA SER A 19 -22.77 2.93 34.60
C SER A 19 -21.67 3.64 33.81
N MET A 20 -20.69 2.90 33.28
CA MET A 20 -19.98 3.41 32.11
C MET A 20 -20.89 3.14 30.91
N PRO A 21 -21.47 4.17 30.26
CA PRO A 21 -22.11 3.95 28.99
C PRO A 21 -21.02 3.37 28.09
N ALA A 22 -21.23 2.14 27.62
CA ALA A 22 -20.49 1.63 26.48
C ALA A 22 -20.80 2.60 25.34
N GLN A 23 -19.95 3.60 25.15
CA GLN A 23 -19.97 4.44 23.97
C GLN A 23 -19.60 3.50 22.84
N ALA A 24 -20.63 2.89 22.24
CA ALA A 24 -20.52 2.25 20.96
C ALA A 24 -20.05 3.36 20.01
N ALA A 25 -18.76 3.35 19.68
CA ALA A 25 -18.26 4.08 18.55
C ALA A 25 -18.89 3.41 17.32
N TYR A 26 -19.98 4.00 16.83
CA TYR A 26 -20.50 3.64 15.53
C TYR A 26 -19.49 4.16 14.52
N ALA A 27 -18.88 3.26 13.75
CA ALA A 27 -18.14 3.67 12.57
C ALA A 27 -19.15 4.38 11.65
N GLU A 28 -18.93 5.68 11.40
CA GLU A 28 -19.70 6.36 10.36
C GLU A 28 -19.42 5.64 9.03
N MET A 29 -20.47 5.19 8.35
CA MET A 29 -20.32 4.72 6.98
C MET A 29 -19.96 5.92 6.12
N LEU A 30 -18.69 6.04 5.78
CA LEU A 30 -18.24 6.94 4.73
C LEU A 30 -18.72 6.39 3.38
N GLU A 31 -19.38 7.22 2.59
CA GLU A 31 -19.64 6.91 1.19
C GLU A 31 -18.29 6.79 0.47
N GLY A 32 -17.86 5.56 0.20
CA GLY A 32 -16.66 5.29 -0.57
C GLY A 32 -16.87 5.64 -2.04
N LYS A 33 -15.89 6.29 -2.67
CA LYS A 33 -15.82 6.30 -4.14
C LYS A 33 -15.46 4.89 -4.63
N PRO A 34 -16.05 4.41 -5.74
CA PRO A 34 -15.67 3.12 -6.29
C PRO A 34 -14.20 3.14 -6.73
N LEU A 35 -13.42 2.19 -6.21
CA LEU A 35 -12.08 1.89 -6.74
C LEU A 35 -12.25 0.99 -7.96
N ALA A 36 -11.69 1.40 -9.11
CA ALA A 36 -11.71 0.58 -10.31
C ALA A 36 -10.32 0.01 -10.61
N PHE A 37 -10.25 -1.31 -10.78
CA PHE A 37 -9.04 -1.98 -11.27
C PHE A 37 -8.94 -1.84 -12.78
N LEU A 38 -7.89 -1.16 -13.26
CA LEU A 38 -7.67 -0.90 -14.68
C LEU A 38 -6.79 -1.96 -15.35
N GLY A 39 -5.94 -2.63 -14.58
CA GLY A 39 -5.02 -3.65 -15.07
C GLY A 39 -3.87 -3.90 -14.10
N GLY A 40 -3.11 -4.97 -14.34
CA GLY A 40 -2.01 -5.35 -13.46
C GLY A 40 -1.25 -6.55 -13.97
N CYS A 41 -0.16 -6.89 -13.30
CA CYS A 41 0.67 -8.04 -13.61
C CYS A 41 1.27 -8.64 -12.33
N ARG A 42 1.70 -9.90 -12.43
CA ARG A 42 2.41 -10.61 -11.37
C ARG A 42 3.81 -10.96 -11.81
N MET A 43 4.81 -10.60 -11.01
CA MET A 43 6.23 -10.89 -11.22
C MET A 43 6.95 -10.87 -9.86
N ASP A 44 8.05 -11.61 -9.75
CA ASP A 44 8.94 -11.61 -8.57
C ASP A 44 9.93 -10.43 -8.65
N PHE A 45 9.48 -9.22 -8.30
CA PHE A 45 10.24 -8.00 -8.59
C PHE A 45 11.54 -7.90 -7.79
N ASP A 46 11.49 -8.29 -6.52
CA ASP A 46 12.65 -8.29 -5.63
C ASP A 46 13.50 -9.57 -5.71
N ARG A 47 13.06 -10.56 -6.51
CA ARG A 47 13.72 -11.86 -6.74
C ARG A 47 13.82 -12.69 -5.46
N ASN A 48 12.82 -12.58 -4.59
CA ASN A 48 12.73 -13.36 -3.36
C ASN A 48 12.11 -14.76 -3.57
N GLY A 49 11.63 -15.07 -4.78
CA GLY A 49 11.00 -16.34 -5.15
C GLY A 49 9.47 -16.37 -5.00
N GLN A 50 8.84 -15.23 -4.67
CA GLN A 50 7.39 -15.06 -4.55
C GLN A 50 6.88 -14.06 -5.59
N GLU A 51 5.60 -14.14 -5.95
CA GLU A 51 5.04 -13.24 -6.97
C GLU A 51 4.43 -12.00 -6.33
N ASP A 52 4.98 -10.84 -6.63
CA ASP A 52 4.40 -9.56 -6.30
C ASP A 52 3.29 -9.20 -7.31
N LEU A 53 2.41 -8.27 -6.92
CA LEU A 53 1.32 -7.79 -7.76
C LEU A 53 1.42 -6.28 -7.98
N ALA A 54 1.66 -5.86 -9.22
CA ALA A 54 1.56 -4.46 -9.64
C ALA A 54 0.19 -4.19 -10.26
N MET A 55 -0.49 -3.12 -9.85
CA MET A 55 -1.85 -2.78 -10.27
C MET A 55 -2.01 -1.31 -10.58
N LEU A 56 -2.81 -1.01 -11.60
CA LEU A 56 -3.39 0.30 -11.81
C LEU A 56 -4.79 0.36 -11.19
N LEU A 57 -4.95 1.30 -10.26
CA LEU A 57 -6.20 1.56 -9.56
C LEU A 57 -6.68 2.99 -9.80
N ASP A 58 -7.86 3.14 -10.37
CA ASP A 58 -8.56 4.42 -10.43
C ASP A 58 -9.34 4.66 -9.14
N THR A 59 -9.04 5.76 -8.46
CA THR A 59 -9.66 6.19 -7.20
C THR A 59 -10.80 7.19 -7.40
N GLY A 60 -11.11 7.54 -8.64
CA GLY A 60 -12.01 8.62 -9.01
C GLY A 60 -11.41 10.03 -8.84
N ASN A 61 -10.18 10.14 -8.33
CA ASN A 61 -9.40 11.38 -8.26
C ASN A 61 -8.09 11.26 -9.05
N SER A 62 -7.45 10.09 -8.96
CA SER A 62 -6.23 9.74 -9.68
C SER A 62 -6.25 8.27 -10.06
N VAL A 63 -5.50 7.94 -11.10
CA VAL A 63 -5.03 6.59 -11.37
C VAL A 63 -3.71 6.40 -10.62
N ASN A 64 -3.57 5.30 -9.90
CA ASN A 64 -2.39 5.01 -9.08
C ASN A 64 -1.78 3.68 -9.50
N LEU A 65 -0.46 3.65 -9.67
CA LEU A 65 0.32 2.42 -9.73
C LEU A 65 0.64 1.98 -8.30
N VAL A 66 0.04 0.88 -7.89
CA VAL A 66 0.23 0.27 -6.58
C VAL A 66 0.96 -1.06 -6.76
N LEU A 67 2.01 -1.25 -5.97
CA LEU A 67 2.71 -2.51 -5.84
C LEU A 67 2.32 -3.18 -4.53
N LEU A 68 2.00 -4.47 -4.60
CA LEU A 68 1.83 -5.35 -3.45
C LEU A 68 2.96 -6.38 -3.46
N GLN A 69 3.94 -6.20 -2.59
CA GLN A 69 5.06 -7.13 -2.44
C GLN A 69 4.69 -8.26 -1.48
N GLU A 70 4.93 -9.50 -1.86
CA GLU A 70 4.61 -10.65 -1.01
C GLU A 70 5.68 -10.84 0.07
N GLU A 71 5.26 -10.77 1.34
CA GLU A 71 6.12 -10.99 2.51
C GLU A 71 5.54 -12.12 3.38
N TYR A 72 6.35 -12.69 4.29
CA TYR A 72 5.92 -13.79 5.16
C TYR A 72 4.63 -13.45 5.94
N GLY A 73 3.50 -13.94 5.44
CA GLY A 73 2.18 -13.79 6.06
C GLY A 73 1.34 -12.60 5.58
N GLY A 74 1.72 -11.91 4.50
CA GLY A 74 0.91 -10.82 3.95
C GLY A 74 1.51 -10.11 2.75
N TYR A 75 1.04 -8.88 2.52
CA TYR A 75 1.55 -7.99 1.48
C TYR A 75 2.01 -6.68 2.10
N ASN A 76 3.19 -6.20 1.69
CA ASN A 76 3.54 -4.79 1.83
C ASN A 76 3.00 -4.03 0.62
N ALA A 77 2.40 -2.86 0.83
CA ALA A 77 1.76 -2.10 -0.22
C ALA A 77 2.42 -0.72 -0.39
N GLU A 78 2.84 -0.40 -1.62
CA GLU A 78 3.47 0.88 -1.96
C GLU A 78 2.80 1.50 -3.18
N VAL A 79 2.61 2.83 -3.14
CA VAL A 79 2.20 3.59 -4.32
C VAL A 79 3.46 4.11 -5.02
N LEU A 80 3.78 3.54 -6.19
CA LEU A 80 4.98 3.89 -6.94
C LEU A 80 4.81 5.18 -7.77
N ALA A 81 3.59 5.40 -8.29
CA ALA A 81 3.25 6.60 -9.07
C ALA A 81 1.75 6.86 -9.09
N TYR A 82 1.37 8.10 -9.40
CA TYR A 82 0.00 8.50 -9.61
C TYR A 82 -0.09 9.62 -10.65
N ASP A 83 -1.21 9.66 -11.39
CA ASP A 83 -1.56 10.74 -12.32
C ASP A 83 -3.08 10.92 -12.37
N THR A 84 -3.54 12.05 -12.90
CA THR A 84 -4.98 12.31 -13.15
C THR A 84 -5.45 11.83 -14.52
N GLY A 85 -4.52 11.56 -15.45
CA GLY A 85 -4.80 11.07 -16.78
C GLY A 85 -4.76 9.55 -16.90
N GLN A 86 -5.02 9.07 -18.13
CA GLN A 86 -4.93 7.64 -18.44
C GLN A 86 -3.48 7.17 -18.42
N MET A 87 -3.22 6.13 -17.65
CA MET A 87 -1.92 5.47 -17.61
C MET A 87 -2.03 4.04 -18.17
N LEU A 88 -0.96 3.57 -18.81
CA LEU A 88 -0.85 2.19 -19.26
C LEU A 88 0.32 1.51 -18.52
N LEU A 89 0.02 0.42 -17.83
CA LEU A 89 1.02 -0.42 -17.17
C LEU A 89 1.37 -1.61 -18.06
N THR A 90 2.67 -1.83 -18.25
CA THR A 90 3.22 -3.02 -18.89
C THR A 90 4.36 -3.57 -18.03
N CYS A 91 4.54 -4.88 -18.05
CA CYS A 91 5.53 -5.56 -17.21
C CYS A 91 6.44 -6.38 -18.10
N HIS A 92 7.73 -6.32 -17.80
CA HIS A 92 8.79 -6.80 -18.68
C HIS A 92 9.82 -7.56 -17.87
N PHE A 93 10.61 -8.37 -18.54
CA PHE A 93 11.82 -8.99 -18.00
C PHE A 93 12.98 -8.67 -18.96
N GLY A 94 14.09 -8.15 -18.45
CA GLY A 94 15.21 -7.76 -19.30
C GLY A 94 16.50 -7.50 -18.55
N GLU A 95 17.59 -7.40 -19.31
CA GLU A 95 18.93 -7.17 -18.79
C GLU A 95 19.20 -5.68 -18.56
N SER A 96 18.74 -4.81 -19.46
CA SER A 96 18.93 -3.37 -19.39
C SER A 96 17.79 -2.58 -20.02
N VAL A 97 17.75 -1.28 -19.73
CA VAL A 97 16.84 -0.31 -20.35
C VAL A 97 17.58 1.01 -20.59
N MET A 98 17.34 1.64 -21.74
CA MET A 98 17.79 3.00 -21.98
C MET A 98 16.79 3.96 -21.34
N ALA A 99 17.24 4.78 -20.40
CA ALA A 99 16.41 5.73 -19.67
C ALA A 99 17.22 6.94 -19.19
N TYR A 100 16.53 8.03 -18.86
CA TYR A 100 17.07 9.14 -18.11
C TYR A 100 16.99 8.80 -16.61
N PRO A 101 18.11 8.83 -15.88
CA PRO A 101 18.11 8.61 -14.44
C PRO A 101 17.22 9.63 -13.72
N GLU A 102 16.78 9.29 -12.52
CA GLU A 102 16.01 10.20 -11.66
C GLU A 102 16.83 11.41 -11.16
N GLU A 103 18.16 11.35 -11.24
CA GLU A 103 19.04 12.40 -10.72
C GLU A 103 18.78 13.76 -11.37
N GLU A 104 18.72 14.80 -10.53
CA GLU A 104 18.31 16.14 -10.91
C GLU A 104 19.31 16.76 -11.90
N GLY A 105 18.90 16.90 -13.16
CA GLY A 105 19.68 17.58 -14.21
C GLY A 105 20.31 16.68 -15.26
N ASP A 106 20.15 15.36 -15.17
CA ASP A 106 20.63 14.44 -16.21
C ASP A 106 19.68 14.42 -17.40
N SER A 107 20.09 15.12 -18.47
CA SER A 107 19.45 15.07 -19.78
C SER A 107 20.08 14.06 -20.72
N GLU A 108 20.96 13.18 -20.21
CA GLU A 108 21.63 12.16 -21.00
C GLU A 108 20.94 10.80 -20.83
N LEU A 109 20.67 10.17 -21.96
CA LEU A 109 20.11 8.83 -22.00
C LEU A 109 21.22 7.83 -21.66
N VAL A 110 21.05 7.07 -20.58
CA VAL A 110 22.02 6.06 -20.14
C VAL A 110 21.42 4.66 -20.20
N GLU A 111 22.29 3.65 -20.29
CA GLU A 111 21.88 2.26 -20.14
C GLU A 111 21.85 1.88 -18.66
N LEU A 112 20.65 1.63 -18.11
CA LEU A 112 20.46 1.13 -16.75
C LEU A 112 20.43 -0.39 -16.77
N SER A 113 21.26 -1.03 -15.95
CA SER A 113 21.28 -2.48 -15.80
C SER A 113 20.21 -2.93 -14.80
N ILE A 114 19.26 -3.74 -15.26
CA ILE A 114 18.13 -4.24 -14.46
C ILE A 114 18.36 -5.70 -14.06
N ASN A 115 18.71 -6.55 -15.04
CA ASN A 115 18.87 -8.00 -14.89
C ASN A 115 17.68 -8.67 -14.17
N GLY A 116 16.46 -8.38 -14.62
CA GLY A 116 15.28 -8.86 -13.93
C GLY A 116 13.97 -8.26 -14.45
N PRO A 117 12.89 -8.46 -13.70
CA PRO A 117 11.60 -7.85 -13.99
C PRO A 117 11.61 -6.35 -13.73
N TYR A 118 10.83 -5.62 -14.52
CA TYR A 118 10.59 -4.19 -14.33
C TYR A 118 9.20 -3.81 -14.85
N LEU A 119 8.68 -2.71 -14.31
CA LEU A 119 7.44 -2.08 -14.74
C LEU A 119 7.74 -0.95 -15.71
N ARG A 120 6.93 -0.81 -16.75
CA ARG A 120 6.88 0.39 -17.57
C ARG A 120 5.49 0.99 -17.49
N LEU A 121 5.44 2.25 -17.06
CA LEU A 121 4.23 3.04 -16.93
C LEU A 121 4.26 4.15 -17.98
N THR A 122 3.35 4.09 -18.95
CA THR A 122 3.21 5.14 -19.97
C THR A 122 2.15 6.15 -19.53
N LEU A 123 2.53 7.42 -19.51
CA LEU A 123 1.69 8.57 -19.16
C LEU A 123 0.96 9.14 -20.40
N PRO A 124 -0.08 9.97 -20.22
CA PRO A 124 -0.88 10.52 -21.32
C PRO A 124 -0.09 11.26 -22.41
N GLU A 125 1.02 11.92 -22.04
CA GLU A 125 1.86 12.70 -22.97
C GLU A 125 2.92 11.83 -23.69
N SER A 126 2.76 10.50 -23.67
CA SER A 126 3.70 9.51 -24.23
C SER A 126 5.08 9.50 -23.56
N THR A 127 5.28 10.23 -22.48
CA THR A 127 6.36 10.00 -21.51
C THR A 127 6.15 8.66 -20.84
N SER A 128 7.23 7.91 -20.61
CA SER A 128 7.18 6.67 -19.86
C SER A 128 8.04 6.78 -18.61
N MET A 129 7.70 5.99 -17.60
CA MET A 129 8.52 5.75 -16.44
C MET A 129 8.81 4.26 -16.38
N VAL A 130 10.02 3.92 -15.94
CA VAL A 130 10.42 2.55 -15.64
C VAL A 130 10.61 2.43 -14.15
N PHE A 131 10.05 1.39 -13.53
CA PHE A 131 10.27 1.06 -12.12
C PHE A 131 10.94 -0.30 -12.04
N PHE A 132 12.02 -0.40 -11.27
CA PHE A 132 12.82 -1.60 -11.15
C PHE A 132 13.37 -1.75 -9.73
N TRP A 133 13.60 -2.98 -9.30
CA TRP A 133 14.19 -3.26 -8.00
C TRP A 133 15.71 -3.34 -8.09
N GLN A 134 16.39 -2.51 -7.31
CA GLN A 134 17.85 -2.53 -7.18
C GLN A 134 18.22 -2.07 -5.76
N ASP A 135 19.36 -2.54 -5.23
CA ASP A 135 19.88 -2.10 -3.93
C ASP A 135 18.86 -2.16 -2.77
N ASN A 136 17.96 -3.15 -2.82
CA ASN A 136 16.83 -3.38 -1.89
C ASN A 136 15.76 -2.26 -1.87
N ALA A 137 15.55 -1.58 -2.98
CA ALA A 137 14.48 -0.60 -3.15
C ALA A 137 13.95 -0.55 -4.59
N PHE A 138 12.75 0.01 -4.77
CA PHE A 138 12.29 0.43 -6.09
C PHE A 138 12.93 1.75 -6.49
N HIS A 139 13.54 1.74 -7.67
CA HIS A 139 14.04 2.92 -8.35
C HIS A 139 13.12 3.28 -9.50
N ARG A 140 13.12 4.55 -9.92
CA ARG A 140 12.43 5.01 -11.11
C ARG A 140 13.38 5.70 -12.08
N ALA A 141 13.01 5.69 -13.36
CA ALA A 141 13.72 6.38 -14.45
C ALA A 141 12.72 6.77 -15.55
N TRP A 142 13.09 7.70 -16.44
CA TRP A 142 12.23 8.25 -17.51
C TRP A 142 12.63 7.82 -18.92
#